data_AF-A0A497PIR1-F1
#
_entry.id   AF-A0A497PIR1-F1
#
_cell.length_a   1.000
_cell.length_b   1.000
_cell.length_c   1.000
_cell.angle_alpha   90.00
_cell.angle_beta   90.00
_cell.angle_gamma   90.00
#
_symmetry.space_group_name_H-M   'P 1'
#
loop_
_entity.id
_entity.type
_entity.pdbx_description
1 polymer ?
#
loop_
_entity_poly.entity_id
_entity_poly.type
_entity_poly.pdbx_seq_one_letter_code
_entity_poly.pdbx_strand_id
1 'polypeptide(L)'
;MEEDDFIDIYDDRGKILCEKVPLDGLNPYKNQAALEILHSLRRTALIDISELENTLRTGEVGGTMNVGCECQIPGRELDLELLDRIDEIAARVKKLLEIAPNDDTRVEVADSLMVIQIPSRSFLVATDSSQAYLKPATAIVRAICEIFELGIFDG
;
A
#
# COMPACT_ATOMS: atom_id res chain seq x y z
N MET A 1 18.73 22.43 28.99
CA MET A 1 17.60 21.97 29.84
C MET A 1 16.77 23.20 30.05
N GLU A 2 15.84 23.48 29.14
CA GLU A 2 15.04 24.70 29.18
C GLU A 2 13.58 24.27 29.23
N GLU A 3 13.00 24.55 30.41
CA GLU A 3 11.61 24.48 30.87
C GLU A 3 10.80 23.21 30.56
N ASP A 4 10.35 22.55 31.64
CA ASP A 4 9.35 21.48 31.57
C ASP A 4 7.99 22.11 31.19
N ASP A 5 7.80 22.41 29.91
CA ASP A 5 6.51 22.81 29.38
C ASP A 5 5.54 21.63 29.47
N PHE A 6 4.37 21.89 30.02
CA PHE A 6 3.30 20.90 30.16
C PHE A 6 2.05 21.32 29.38
N ILE A 7 1.35 20.34 28.83
CA ILE A 7 0.13 20.51 28.07
C ILE A 7 -0.95 19.54 28.55
N ASP A 8 -2.21 19.92 28.35
CA ASP A 8 -3.34 19.02 28.53
C ASP A 8 -3.80 18.51 27.16
N ILE A 9 -4.01 17.20 27.04
CA ILE A 9 -4.46 16.54 25.81
C ILE A 9 -5.97 16.35 25.88
N TYR A 10 -6.65 16.80 24.84
CA TYR A 10 -8.10 16.67 24.67
C TYR A 10 -8.42 15.72 23.50
N ASP A 11 -9.57 15.06 23.54
CA ASP A 11 -10.10 14.31 22.41
C ASP A 11 -10.76 15.22 21.35
N ASP A 12 -11.24 14.61 20.26
CA ASP A 12 -11.91 15.28 19.14
C ASP A 12 -13.25 15.94 19.53
N ARG A 13 -13.74 15.70 20.75
CA ARG A 13 -14.95 16.28 21.33
C ARG A 13 -14.65 17.34 22.40
N GLY A 14 -13.38 17.67 22.62
CA GLY A 14 -12.95 18.65 23.61
C GLY A 14 -13.03 18.13 25.05
N LYS A 15 -13.07 16.81 25.26
CA LYS A 15 -12.95 16.21 26.60
C LYS A 15 -11.48 15.95 26.93
N ILE A 16 -11.09 16.26 28.15
CA ILE A 16 -9.74 16.00 28.65
C ILE A 16 -9.47 14.48 28.64
N LEU A 17 -8.39 14.08 27.97
CA LEU A 17 -7.84 12.72 27.96
C LEU A 17 -6.72 12.56 28.97
N CYS A 18 -5.84 13.55 29.07
CA CYS A 18 -4.69 13.53 29.98
C CYS A 18 -4.25 14.96 30.31
N GLU A 19 -3.89 15.21 31.56
CA GLU A 19 -3.43 16.52 32.03
C GLU A 19 -1.93 16.50 32.33
N LYS A 20 -1.28 17.65 32.21
CA LYS A 20 0.14 17.87 32.55
C LYS A 20 1.08 16.87 31.86
N VAL A 21 0.86 16.64 30.57
CA VAL A 21 1.77 15.86 29.73
C VAL A 21 2.98 16.73 29.39
N PRO A 22 4.23 16.24 29.58
CA PRO A 22 5.41 16.97 29.11
C PRO A 22 5.32 17.21 27.60
N LEU A 23 5.60 18.43 27.15
CA LEU A 23 5.55 18.81 25.73
C LEU A 23 6.44 17.91 24.86
N ASP A 24 7.60 17.52 25.40
CA ASP A 24 8.54 16.59 24.76
C ASP A 24 7.94 15.17 24.54
N GLY A 25 6.84 14.82 25.22
CA GLY A 25 6.07 13.61 24.95
C GLY A 25 5.34 13.60 23.59
N LEU A 26 5.15 14.77 22.97
CA LEU A 26 4.64 14.90 21.60
C LEU A 26 5.74 14.91 20.55
N ASN A 27 7.01 14.90 20.95
CA ASN A 27 8.14 14.87 20.04
C ASN A 27 8.05 13.62 19.14
N PRO A 28 8.02 13.73 17.79
CA PRO A 28 7.88 12.60 16.89
C PRO A 28 8.98 11.54 17.03
N TYR A 29 10.16 11.91 17.56
CA TYR A 29 11.25 10.97 17.81
C TYR A 29 11.07 10.13 19.09
N LYS A 30 10.15 10.53 19.98
CA LYS A 30 9.88 9.88 21.27
C LYS A 30 8.46 9.30 21.35
N ASN A 31 7.51 9.92 20.65
CA ASN A 31 6.13 9.51 20.64
C ASN A 31 5.95 8.24 19.78
N GLN A 32 5.68 7.13 20.44
CA GLN A 32 5.52 5.84 19.79
C GLN A 32 4.37 5.81 18.77
N ALA A 33 3.25 6.48 19.05
CA ALA A 33 2.12 6.53 18.13
C ALA A 33 2.48 7.30 16.84
N ALA A 34 3.22 8.40 16.95
CA ALA A 34 3.71 9.14 15.79
C ALA A 34 4.66 8.28 14.93
N LEU A 35 5.57 7.53 15.57
CA LEU A 35 6.47 6.60 14.88
C LEU A 35 5.69 5.47 14.17
N GLU A 36 4.68 4.90 14.81
CA GLU A 36 3.84 3.84 14.24
C GLU A 36 3.02 4.32 13.05
N ILE A 37 2.49 5.56 13.11
CA ILE A 37 1.78 6.19 11.98
C ILE A 37 2.75 6.37 10.80
N LEU A 38 3.92 6.97 11.03
CA LEU A 38 4.92 7.19 9.98
C LEU A 38 5.41 5.87 9.38
N HIS A 39 5.66 4.88 10.22
CA HIS A 39 6.07 3.55 9.79
C HIS A 39 4.99 2.87 8.94
N SER A 40 3.72 2.99 9.33
CA SER A 40 2.58 2.45 8.59
C SER A 40 2.41 3.14 7.24
N LEU A 41 2.50 4.47 7.18
CA LEU A 41 2.39 5.21 5.93
C LEU A 41 3.50 4.82 4.94
N ARG A 42 4.75 4.72 5.41
CA ARG A 42 5.90 4.41 4.55
C ARG A 42 5.84 3.04 3.91
N ARG A 43 5.12 2.09 4.50
CA ARG A 43 5.02 0.70 4.03
C ARG A 43 3.68 0.34 3.39
N THR A 44 2.76 1.30 3.27
CA THR A 44 1.43 1.06 2.71
C THR A 44 1.41 1.44 1.23
N ALA A 45 0.87 0.55 0.39
CA ALA A 45 0.49 0.80 -0.99
C ALA A 45 -1.01 0.59 -1.14
N LEU A 46 -1.61 1.40 -2.00
CA LEU A 46 -3.03 1.36 -2.34
C LEU A 46 -3.12 1.06 -3.84
N ILE A 47 -3.89 0.05 -4.21
CA ILE A 47 -4.08 -0.35 -5.61
C ILE A 47 -5.57 -0.43 -5.89
N ASP A 48 -6.03 0.30 -6.91
CA ASP A 48 -7.38 0.16 -7.44
C ASP A 48 -7.41 -0.96 -8.48
N ILE A 49 -8.09 -2.06 -8.14
CA ILE A 49 -8.20 -3.23 -9.02
C ILE A 49 -9.19 -2.97 -10.16
N SER A 50 -10.19 -2.11 -9.97
CA SER A 50 -11.13 -1.74 -11.05
C SER A 50 -10.43 -0.95 -12.14
N GLU A 51 -9.59 0.01 -11.75
CA GLU A 51 -8.82 0.80 -12.71
C GLU A 51 -7.79 -0.05 -13.45
N LEU A 52 -7.11 -0.96 -12.74
CA LEU A 52 -6.18 -1.92 -13.34
C LEU A 52 -6.87 -2.82 -14.37
N GLU A 53 -8.03 -3.38 -14.02
CA GLU A 53 -8.83 -4.22 -14.91
C GLU A 53 -9.25 -3.46 -16.17
N ASN A 54 -9.74 -2.23 -16.02
CA ASN A 54 -10.11 -1.38 -17.14
C ASN A 54 -8.92 -1.09 -18.05
N THR A 55 -7.77 -0.73 -17.46
CA THR A 55 -6.52 -0.43 -18.18
C THR A 55 -6.05 -1.61 -19.02
N LEU A 56 -6.10 -2.82 -18.46
CA LEU A 56 -5.73 -4.04 -19.19
C LEU A 56 -6.72 -4.32 -20.32
N ARG A 57 -8.02 -4.17 -20.05
CA ARG A 57 -9.07 -4.42 -21.04
C ARG A 57 -9.05 -3.44 -22.22
N THR A 58 -8.68 -2.18 -22.01
CA THR A 58 -8.59 -1.17 -23.08
C THR A 58 -7.22 -1.13 -23.74
N GLY A 59 -6.19 -1.72 -23.13
CA GLY A 59 -4.80 -1.60 -23.58
C GLY A 59 -4.21 -0.21 -23.36
N GLU A 60 -4.81 0.60 -22.46
CA GLU A 60 -4.42 1.98 -22.17
C GLU A 60 -3.25 2.06 -21.18
N VAL A 61 -2.10 1.50 -21.57
CA VAL A 61 -0.89 1.46 -20.74
C VAL A 61 0.12 2.55 -21.10
N GLY A 62 0.78 3.12 -20.09
CA GLY A 62 1.85 4.13 -20.27
C GLY A 62 1.44 5.57 -19.92
N GLY A 63 0.19 5.77 -19.52
CA GLY A 63 -0.34 7.05 -19.01
C GLY A 63 -0.70 8.06 -20.09
N THR A 64 -1.17 9.22 -19.65
CA THR A 64 -1.69 10.26 -20.54
C THR A 64 -0.58 10.89 -21.37
N MET A 65 -0.78 10.90 -22.70
CA MET A 65 0.12 11.58 -23.63
C MET A 65 0.05 13.10 -23.48
N ASN A 66 1.08 13.82 -23.93
CA ASN A 66 1.10 15.29 -23.96
C ASN A 66 -0.03 15.94 -24.79
N VAL A 67 -0.75 15.14 -25.58
CA VAL A 67 -1.92 15.55 -26.38
C VAL A 67 -3.25 15.31 -25.66
N GLY A 68 -3.23 14.87 -24.40
CA GLY A 68 -4.41 14.74 -23.53
C GLY A 68 -5.24 13.47 -23.72
N CYS A 69 -4.74 12.49 -24.48
CA CYS A 69 -5.33 11.16 -24.62
C CYS A 69 -4.48 10.11 -23.91
N GLU A 70 -5.10 9.03 -23.44
CA GLU A 70 -4.36 7.90 -22.86
C GLU A 70 -3.49 7.21 -23.91
N CYS A 71 -2.34 6.72 -23.46
CA CYS A 71 -1.49 5.90 -24.29
C CYS A 71 -2.12 4.53 -24.46
N GLN A 72 -2.58 4.22 -25.68
CA GLN A 72 -3.17 2.93 -26.02
C GLN A 72 -2.24 2.12 -26.91
N ILE A 73 -2.11 0.82 -26.62
CA ILE A 73 -1.38 -0.14 -27.46
C ILE A 73 -2.39 -1.12 -28.07
N PRO A 74 -2.85 -0.89 -29.32
CA PRO A 74 -3.83 -1.76 -29.96
C PRO A 74 -3.32 -3.19 -30.12
N GLY A 75 -4.18 -4.17 -29.87
CA GLY A 75 -3.84 -5.60 -29.93
C GLY A 75 -3.13 -6.13 -28.68
N ARG A 76 -3.05 -5.32 -27.61
CA ARG A 76 -2.53 -5.71 -26.28
C ARG A 76 -3.60 -5.64 -25.19
N GLU A 77 -4.86 -5.68 -25.58
CA GLU A 77 -6.00 -5.75 -24.68
C GLU A 77 -6.08 -7.13 -24.00
N LEU A 78 -6.31 -7.13 -22.69
CA LEU A 78 -6.48 -8.33 -21.87
C LEU A 78 -7.78 -8.21 -21.06
N ASP A 79 -8.75 -9.05 -21.39
CA ASP A 79 -10.03 -9.11 -20.69
C ASP A 79 -9.93 -10.12 -19.54
N LEU A 80 -9.63 -9.61 -18.34
CA LEU A 80 -9.42 -10.39 -17.12
C LEU A 80 -10.39 -9.92 -16.04
N GLU A 81 -11.18 -10.83 -15.48
CA GLU A 81 -12.14 -10.54 -14.40
C GLU A 81 -11.39 -10.41 -13.04
N LEU A 82 -10.57 -9.36 -12.89
CA LEU A 82 -9.72 -9.16 -11.71
C LEU A 82 -10.54 -8.88 -10.45
N LEU A 83 -11.58 -8.04 -10.56
CA LEU A 83 -12.47 -7.69 -9.46
C LEU A 83 -13.21 -8.91 -8.91
N ASP A 84 -13.69 -9.79 -9.78
CA ASP A 84 -14.41 -10.99 -9.38
C ASP A 84 -13.50 -11.98 -8.63
N ARG A 85 -12.17 -11.87 -8.81
CA ARG A 85 -11.15 -12.71 -8.15
C ARG A 85 -10.27 -11.92 -7.18
N ILE A 86 -10.69 -10.73 -6.73
CA ILE A 86 -9.86 -9.83 -5.91
C ILE A 86 -9.36 -10.48 -4.61
N ASP A 87 -10.21 -11.29 -3.95
CA ASP A 87 -9.85 -11.99 -2.72
C ASP A 87 -8.79 -13.07 -2.94
N GLU A 88 -8.87 -13.77 -4.08
CA GLU A 88 -7.88 -14.78 -4.46
C GLU A 88 -6.53 -14.14 -4.78
N ILE A 89 -6.55 -13.02 -5.53
CA ILE A 89 -5.36 -12.22 -5.82
C ILE A 89 -4.76 -11.70 -4.51
N ALA A 90 -5.56 -11.12 -3.62
CA ALA A 90 -5.12 -10.60 -2.32
C ALA A 90 -4.44 -11.69 -1.47
N ALA A 91 -5.03 -12.88 -1.39
CA ALA A 91 -4.46 -14.01 -0.66
C ALA A 91 -3.11 -14.45 -1.26
N ARG A 92 -3.01 -14.47 -2.60
CA ARG A 92 -1.76 -14.83 -3.28
C ARG A 92 -0.68 -13.77 -3.09
N VAL A 93 -1.02 -12.50 -3.22
CA VAL A 93 -0.14 -11.35 -2.99
C VAL A 93 0.41 -11.37 -1.57
N LYS A 94 -0.44 -11.60 -0.57
CA LYS A 94 -0.01 -11.72 0.83
C LYS A 94 1.07 -12.80 0.98
N LYS A 95 0.83 -13.99 0.43
CA LYS A 95 1.78 -15.11 0.47
C LYS A 95 3.10 -14.82 -0.25
N LEU A 96 3.10 -13.98 -1.28
CA LEU A 96 4.31 -13.57 -2.00
C LEU A 96 5.13 -12.51 -1.22
N LEU A 97 4.46 -11.69 -0.41
CA LEU A 97 5.09 -10.60 0.34
C LEU A 97 5.59 -11.02 1.73
N GLU A 98 4.97 -12.04 2.33
CA GLU A 98 5.40 -12.61 3.61
C GLU A 98 6.86 -13.08 3.55
N ILE A 99 7.68 -12.61 4.50
CA ILE A 99 9.08 -13.00 4.66
C ILE A 99 9.20 -14.17 5.64
N ALA A 100 8.39 -14.14 6.70
CA ALA A 100 8.35 -15.17 7.72
C ALA A 100 6.90 -15.53 8.06
N PRO A 101 6.63 -16.78 8.50
CA PRO A 101 5.30 -17.15 8.94
C PRO A 101 4.79 -16.21 10.04
N ASN A 102 3.59 -15.66 9.85
CA ASN A 102 2.93 -14.72 10.77
C ASN A 102 3.73 -13.42 11.03
N ASP A 103 4.42 -12.88 10.02
CA ASP A 103 4.95 -11.53 10.11
C ASP A 103 3.84 -10.45 10.03
N ASP A 104 4.23 -9.18 9.99
CA ASP A 104 3.32 -8.04 10.01
C ASP A 104 2.84 -7.60 8.61
N THR A 105 2.96 -8.48 7.62
CA THR A 105 2.38 -8.28 6.28
C THR A 105 0.87 -8.25 6.36
N ARG A 106 0.26 -7.23 5.77
CA ARG A 106 -1.19 -7.08 5.67
C ARG A 106 -1.60 -6.85 4.22
N VAL A 107 -2.65 -7.55 3.81
CA VAL A 107 -3.34 -7.31 2.53
C VAL A 107 -4.82 -7.35 2.86
N GLU A 108 -5.48 -6.21 2.70
CA GLU A 108 -6.91 -6.02 2.99
C GLU A 108 -7.59 -5.49 1.73
N VAL A 109 -8.82 -5.93 1.49
CA VAL A 109 -9.64 -5.49 0.37
C VAL A 109 -10.80 -4.66 0.91
N ALA A 110 -11.02 -3.50 0.34
CA ALA A 110 -12.14 -2.61 0.62
C ALA A 110 -12.79 -2.21 -0.71
N ASP A 111 -13.93 -2.81 -1.04
CA ASP A 111 -14.58 -2.70 -2.35
C ASP A 111 -13.61 -3.03 -3.50
N SER A 112 -13.20 -2.06 -4.32
CA SER A 112 -12.22 -2.24 -5.39
C SER A 112 -10.76 -1.98 -4.98
N LEU A 113 -10.56 -1.46 -3.77
CA LEU A 113 -9.26 -1.00 -3.30
C LEU A 113 -8.55 -2.11 -2.52
N MET A 114 -7.34 -2.47 -2.97
CA MET A 114 -6.44 -3.36 -2.26
C MET A 114 -5.43 -2.54 -1.45
N VAL A 115 -5.51 -2.64 -0.13
CA VAL A 115 -4.60 -2.01 0.82
C VAL A 115 -3.51 -3.00 1.20
N ILE A 116 -2.27 -2.72 0.78
CA ILE A 116 -1.13 -3.58 1.01
C ILE A 116 -0.16 -2.91 1.97
N GLN A 117 0.15 -3.58 3.07
CA GLN A 117 1.21 -3.21 3.99
C GLN A 117 2.33 -4.25 3.93
N ILE A 118 3.47 -3.86 3.38
CA ILE A 118 4.64 -4.74 3.31
C ILE A 118 5.24 -4.94 4.72
N PRO A 119 5.94 -6.06 4.99
CA PRO A 119 6.42 -6.36 6.33
C PRO A 119 7.47 -5.35 6.78
N SER A 120 7.40 -4.91 8.04
CA SER A 120 8.32 -3.95 8.68
C SER A 120 9.79 -4.31 8.43
N ARG A 121 10.09 -5.61 8.45
CA ARG A 121 11.44 -6.13 8.26
C ARG A 121 12.05 -5.75 6.91
N SER A 122 11.23 -5.49 5.89
CA SER A 122 11.69 -4.97 4.59
C SER A 122 12.38 -3.61 4.72
N PHE A 123 11.91 -2.75 5.64
CA PHE A 123 12.45 -1.40 5.84
C PHE A 123 13.71 -1.37 6.69
N LEU A 124 13.95 -2.38 7.52
CA LEU A 124 15.18 -2.46 8.32
C LEU A 124 16.44 -2.58 7.46
N VAL A 125 16.31 -3.14 6.26
CA VAL A 125 17.43 -3.38 5.33
C VAL A 125 17.35 -2.51 4.08
N ALA A 126 16.29 -1.71 3.92
CA ALA A 126 16.10 -0.85 2.76
C ALA A 126 16.73 0.52 2.97
N THR A 127 17.30 1.09 1.90
CA THR A 127 17.84 2.45 1.92
C THR A 127 16.74 3.51 1.93
N ASP A 128 15.60 3.24 1.29
CA ASP A 128 14.49 4.17 1.11
C ASP A 128 13.12 3.46 1.05
N SER A 129 12.05 4.20 0.74
CA SER A 129 10.65 3.71 0.73
C SER A 129 10.10 3.24 -0.62
N SER A 130 10.91 3.22 -1.68
CA SER A 130 10.53 2.69 -3.00
C SER A 130 10.04 1.23 -2.94
N GLN A 131 10.49 0.47 -1.95
CA GLN A 131 10.07 -0.91 -1.69
C GLN A 131 8.55 -1.02 -1.47
N ALA A 132 7.91 0.03 -0.94
CA ALA A 132 6.45 0.08 -0.79
C ALA A 132 5.72 0.04 -2.14
N TYR A 133 6.35 0.45 -3.23
CA TYR A 133 5.75 0.39 -4.57
C TYR A 133 6.20 -0.86 -5.33
N LEU A 134 7.50 -1.14 -5.33
CA LEU A 134 8.09 -2.20 -6.16
C LEU A 134 7.65 -3.60 -5.74
N LYS A 135 7.62 -3.88 -4.42
CA LYS A 135 7.24 -5.21 -3.93
C LYS A 135 5.76 -5.52 -4.20
N PRO A 136 4.81 -4.63 -3.84
CA PRO A 136 3.40 -4.88 -4.16
C PRO A 136 3.14 -4.99 -5.65
N ALA A 137 3.73 -4.11 -6.48
CA ALA A 137 3.57 -4.18 -7.93
C ALA A 137 4.02 -5.53 -8.50
N THR A 138 5.22 -5.99 -8.12
CA THR A 138 5.75 -7.28 -8.58
C THR A 138 4.90 -8.45 -8.07
N ALA A 139 4.44 -8.39 -6.82
CA ALA A 139 3.60 -9.43 -6.23
C ALA A 139 2.24 -9.52 -6.91
N ILE A 140 1.62 -8.39 -7.25
CA ILE A 140 0.34 -8.32 -7.97
C ILE A 140 0.48 -8.89 -9.38
N VAL A 141 1.47 -8.42 -10.15
CA VAL A 141 1.72 -8.95 -11.50
C VAL A 141 1.92 -10.46 -11.44
N ARG A 142 2.77 -10.93 -10.52
CA ARG A 142 3.00 -12.37 -10.35
C ARG A 142 1.73 -13.14 -9.98
N ALA A 143 0.91 -12.59 -9.08
CA ALA A 143 -0.35 -13.21 -8.68
C ALA A 143 -1.33 -13.30 -9.86
N ILE A 144 -1.51 -12.21 -10.62
CA ILE A 144 -2.39 -12.18 -11.80
C ILE A 144 -1.92 -13.20 -12.83
N CYS A 145 -0.63 -13.22 -13.17
CA CYS A 145 -0.10 -14.17 -14.17
C CYS A 145 -0.29 -15.63 -13.75
N GLU A 146 -0.18 -15.94 -12.45
CA GLU A 146 -0.42 -17.31 -11.95
C GLU A 146 -1.91 -17.69 -11.90
N ILE A 147 -2.77 -16.75 -11.52
CA ILE A 147 -4.21 -16.95 -11.32
C ILE A 147 -4.96 -17.08 -12.65
N PHE A 148 -4.53 -16.31 -13.67
CA PHE A 148 -5.11 -16.30 -15.02
C PHE A 148 -4.25 -17.05 -16.04
N GLU A 149 -3.19 -17.74 -15.59
CA GLU A 149 -2.31 -18.56 -16.43
C GLU A 149 -1.71 -17.81 -17.64
N LEU A 150 -1.33 -16.54 -17.45
CA LEU A 150 -0.75 -15.71 -18.50
C LEU A 150 0.62 -16.23 -18.92
N GLY A 151 0.82 -16.32 -20.24
CA GLY A 151 2.07 -16.78 -20.83
C GLY A 151 3.14 -15.68 -20.92
N ILE A 152 4.34 -16.06 -21.34
CA ILE A 152 5.51 -15.16 -21.47
C ILE A 152 5.32 -13.98 -22.44
N PHE A 153 4.27 -14.01 -23.27
CA PHE A 153 3.99 -12.99 -24.27
C PHE A 153 3.06 -11.88 -23.77
N ASP A 154 2.32 -12.15 -22.69
CA ASP A 154 1.25 -11.32 -22.16
C ASP A 154 1.41 -11.01 -20.65
N GLY A 155 2.29 -11.72 -19.95
CA GLY A 155 2.55 -11.57 -18.52
C GLY A 155 3.71 -10.66 -18.12
#